data_AF-A0A8S2GA79-F1
#
_entry.id   AF-A0A8S2GA79-F1
#
_cell.length_a   1.000
_cell.length_b   1.000
_cell.length_c   1.000
_cell.angle_alpha   90.00
_cell.angle_beta   90.00
_cell.angle_gamma   90.00
#
_symmetry.space_group_name_H-M   'P 1'
#
loop_
_entity.id
_entity.type
_entity.pdbx_description
1 polymer ?
#
loop_
_entity_poly.entity_id
_entity_poly.type
_entity_poly.pdbx_seq_one_letter_code
_entity_poly.pdbx_strand_id
1 'polypeptide(L)'
;HAELHQKFLNYKISYPLNVVYTMSNSQLTQLSTFDEFRIQILPLLLHLGPYCQDRLVYIKLIRICTTIMKTKYDDLSKLDSSSGDSDELYENLLLIIDELLLPSLSLMDMNGCMAIELWNLLKLFPFDVRYKLYAKWQEDTYKLSIHLVQVKNEVLEKSKAIL
;
A
#
# COMPACT_ATOMS: atom_id res chain seq x y z
N HIS A 1 -21.13 5.32 -8.66
CA HIS A 1 -19.93 4.74 -9.31
C HIS A 1 -19.72 5.21 -10.75
N ALA A 2 -20.73 5.20 -11.64
CA ALA A 2 -20.58 5.63 -13.03
C ALA A 2 -20.22 7.12 -13.24
N GLU A 3 -20.74 8.03 -12.40
CA GLU A 3 -20.50 9.48 -12.52
C GLU A 3 -19.06 9.91 -12.23
N LEU A 4 -18.37 9.26 -11.28
CA LEU A 4 -16.98 9.57 -10.94
C LEU A 4 -16.03 9.18 -12.10
N HIS A 5 -16.31 8.03 -12.73
CA HIS A 5 -15.59 7.56 -13.91
C HIS A 5 -15.80 8.49 -15.12
N GLN A 6 -17.03 8.99 -15.33
CA GLN A 6 -17.32 9.98 -16.37
C GLN A 6 -16.66 11.34 -16.11
N LYS A 7 -16.60 11.79 -14.85
CA LYS A 7 -15.89 13.01 -14.46
C LYS A 7 -14.39 12.94 -14.78
N PHE A 8 -13.78 11.77 -14.59
CA PHE A 8 -12.37 11.54 -14.90
C PHE A 8 -12.11 11.42 -16.41
N LEU A 9 -12.99 10.76 -17.16
CA LEU A 9 -12.91 10.68 -18.64
C LEU A 9 -13.06 12.06 -19.31
N ASN A 10 -13.84 12.95 -18.71
CA ASN A 10 -14.00 14.34 -19.15
C ASN A 10 -12.89 15.27 -18.64
N TYR A 11 -11.96 14.76 -17.82
CA TYR A 11 -10.78 15.50 -17.37
C TYR A 11 -9.76 15.55 -18.53
N LYS A 12 -10.01 16.41 -19.51
CA LYS A 12 -8.98 16.76 -20.51
C LYS A 12 -7.91 17.57 -19.80
N ILE A 13 -6.71 16.99 -19.69
CA ILE A 13 -5.50 17.73 -19.33
C ILE A 13 -5.23 18.70 -20.49
N SER A 14 -5.84 19.88 -20.43
CA SER A 14 -5.65 20.93 -21.41
C SER A 14 -4.41 21.74 -21.05
N TYR A 15 -3.22 21.19 -21.30
CA TYR A 15 -2.00 21.99 -21.28
C TYR A 15 -1.11 21.67 -22.49
N PRO A 16 -0.53 22.69 -23.14
CA PRO A 16 0.33 22.51 -24.29
C PRO A 16 1.62 21.79 -23.88
N LEU A 17 2.07 20.87 -24.73
CA LEU A 17 3.21 19.94 -24.58
C LEU A 17 4.61 20.58 -24.33
N ASN A 18 4.72 21.86 -23.98
CA ASN A 18 6.01 22.57 -23.87
C ASN A 18 6.11 23.53 -22.68
N VAL A 19 5.43 23.25 -21.57
CA VAL A 19 5.65 24.00 -20.31
C VAL A 19 6.16 23.04 -19.26
N VAL A 20 7.44 23.16 -18.93
CA VAL A 20 8.01 22.61 -17.69
C VAL A 20 7.32 23.35 -16.56
N TYR A 21 6.20 22.81 -16.07
CA TYR A 21 5.60 23.30 -14.85
C TYR A 21 6.51 22.88 -13.71
N THR A 22 7.27 23.83 -13.18
CA THR A 22 7.53 23.85 -11.74
C THR A 22 6.15 24.01 -11.08
N MET A 23 5.43 22.92 -10.90
CA MET A 23 4.27 22.87 -10.01
C MET A 23 4.80 23.34 -8.67
N SER A 24 4.50 24.58 -8.29
CA SER A 24 4.94 25.12 -7.01
C SER A 24 4.27 24.29 -5.93
N ASN A 25 5.07 23.73 -5.01
CA ASN A 25 4.56 22.98 -3.83
C ASN A 25 3.63 23.81 -2.92
N SER A 26 3.35 25.07 -3.26
CA SER A 26 2.43 25.97 -2.54
C SER A 26 0.98 25.47 -2.47
N GLN A 27 0.58 24.55 -3.35
CA GLN A 27 -0.75 23.92 -3.31
C GLN A 27 -0.78 22.62 -2.48
N LEU A 28 0.39 22.08 -2.12
CA LEU A 28 0.50 20.85 -1.35
C LEU A 28 0.62 21.19 0.14
N THR A 29 -0.42 20.86 0.90
CA THR A 29 -0.41 21.01 2.36
C THR A 29 0.23 19.79 3.00
N GLN A 30 1.14 20.02 3.95
CA GLN A 30 1.66 18.93 4.77
C GLN A 30 0.56 18.38 5.68
N LEU A 31 0.43 17.05 5.71
CA LEU A 31 -0.53 16.37 6.57
C LEU A 31 -0.05 16.41 8.02
N SER A 32 -0.97 16.73 8.92
CA SER A 32 -0.68 16.87 10.34
C SER A 32 -1.22 15.72 11.17
N THR A 33 -2.29 15.06 10.68
CA THR A 33 -2.97 13.97 11.39
C THR A 33 -3.10 12.71 10.54
N PHE A 34 -3.31 11.57 11.20
CA PHE A 34 -3.52 10.31 10.50
C PHE A 34 -4.90 10.26 9.82
N ASP A 35 -5.91 10.93 10.37
CA ASP A 35 -7.24 11.00 9.75
C ASP A 35 -7.19 11.75 8.41
N GLU A 36 -6.42 12.82 8.32
CA GLU A 36 -6.13 13.50 7.05
C GLU A 36 -5.43 12.56 6.05
N PHE A 37 -4.47 11.75 6.52
CA PHE A 37 -3.82 10.75 5.69
C PHE A 37 -4.82 9.72 5.15
N ARG A 38 -5.71 9.20 6.00
CA ARG A 38 -6.79 8.28 5.61
C ARG A 38 -7.74 8.89 4.60
N ILE A 39 -8.13 10.15 4.75
CA ILE A 39 -9.12 10.78 3.88
C ILE A 39 -8.48 11.17 2.53
N GLN A 40 -7.25 11.67 2.54
CA GLN A 40 -6.65 12.29 1.36
C GLN A 40 -5.67 11.38 0.62
N ILE A 41 -4.84 10.63 1.33
CA ILE A 41 -3.74 9.85 0.74
C ILE A 41 -4.12 8.41 0.51
N LEU A 42 -4.85 7.78 1.43
CA LEU A 42 -5.22 6.37 1.31
C LEU A 42 -5.98 6.08 0.00
N PRO A 43 -6.97 6.89 -0.46
CA PRO A 43 -7.63 6.64 -1.75
C PRO A 43 -6.67 6.74 -2.93
N LEU A 44 -5.70 7.66 -2.88
CA LEU A 44 -4.68 7.81 -3.92
C LEU A 44 -3.76 6.59 -3.96
N LEU A 45 -3.32 6.12 -2.80
CA LEU A 45 -2.51 4.91 -2.67
C LEU A 45 -3.26 3.68 -3.17
N LEU A 46 -4.54 3.54 -2.84
CA LEU A 46 -5.35 2.42 -3.33
C LEU A 46 -5.62 2.47 -4.82
N HIS A 47 -5.74 3.67 -5.39
CA HIS A 47 -5.82 3.82 -6.84
C HIS A 47 -4.51 3.40 -7.53
N LEU A 48 -3.37 3.66 -6.89
CA LEU A 48 -2.07 3.19 -7.37
C LEU A 48 -1.92 1.66 -7.26
N GLY A 49 -2.45 1.08 -6.17
CA GLY A 49 -2.49 -0.36 -5.92
C GLY A 49 -1.09 -1.01 -6.01
N PRO A 50 -0.88 -2.01 -6.89
CA PRO A 50 0.39 -2.73 -6.98
C PRO A 50 1.53 -1.91 -7.60
N TYR A 51 1.26 -0.73 -8.14
CA TYR A 51 2.27 0.05 -8.87
C TYR A 51 3.07 1.01 -7.96
N CYS A 52 3.01 0.82 -6.63
CA CYS A 52 3.80 1.58 -5.66
C CYS A 52 5.25 1.06 -5.54
N GLN A 53 5.98 1.09 -6.66
CA GLN A 53 7.35 0.54 -6.75
C GLN A 53 8.46 1.50 -6.30
N ASP A 54 8.13 2.77 -6.04
CA ASP A 54 9.12 3.73 -5.50
C ASP A 54 9.52 3.32 -4.08
N ARG A 55 10.80 2.93 -3.93
CA ARG A 55 11.39 2.49 -2.66
C ARG A 55 11.21 3.50 -1.53
N LEU A 56 11.29 4.80 -1.81
CA LEU A 56 11.20 5.82 -0.77
C LEU A 56 9.78 5.91 -0.23
N VAL A 57 8.78 5.89 -1.11
CA VAL A 57 7.36 5.90 -0.71
C VAL A 57 7.02 4.63 0.04
N TYR A 58 7.45 3.48 -0.49
CA TYR A 58 7.18 2.18 0.11
C TYR A 58 7.77 2.04 1.52
N ILE A 59 9.04 2.45 1.74
CA ILE A 59 9.65 2.44 3.08
C ILE A 59 8.94 3.40 4.03
N LYS A 60 8.65 4.62 3.57
CA LYS A 60 7.94 5.60 4.41
C LYS A 60 6.58 5.05 4.84
N LEU A 61 5.84 4.43 3.92
CA LEU A 61 4.54 3.84 4.20
C LEU A 61 4.65 2.70 5.22
N ILE A 62 5.59 1.76 5.04
CA ILE A 62 5.81 0.69 6.01
C ILE A 62 6.15 1.25 7.39
N ARG A 63 7.03 2.25 7.47
CA ARG A 63 7.43 2.84 8.75
C ARG A 63 6.29 3.56 9.44
N ILE A 64 5.49 4.32 8.70
CA ILE A 64 4.27 4.96 9.22
C ILE A 64 3.33 3.89 9.78
N CYS A 65 3.01 2.85 8.99
CA CYS A 65 2.16 1.74 9.41
C CYS A 65 2.70 1.03 10.67
N THR A 66 4.02 0.80 10.71
CA THR A 66 4.70 0.14 11.84
C THR A 66 4.61 0.97 13.10
N THR A 67 4.83 2.28 13.01
CA THR A 67 4.73 3.19 14.14
C THR A 67 3.31 3.23 14.69
N ILE A 68 2.30 3.35 13.81
CA ILE A 68 0.89 3.35 14.21
C ILE A 68 0.53 2.06 14.96
N MET A 69 0.95 0.91 14.44
CA MET A 69 0.67 -0.38 15.06
C MET A 69 1.32 -0.53 16.44
N LYS A 70 2.56 -0.04 16.59
CA LYS A 70 3.24 -0.05 17.89
C LYS A 70 2.57 0.89 18.89
N THR A 71 2.20 2.10 18.47
CA THR A 71 1.46 3.04 19.32
C THR A 71 0.16 2.42 19.81
N LYS A 72 -0.60 1.73 18.93
CA LYS A 72 -1.81 1.00 19.33
C LYS A 72 -1.54 -0.05 20.40
N TYR A 73 -0.47 -0.84 20.27
CA TYR A 73 -0.12 -1.85 21.29
C TYR A 73 0.29 -1.23 22.62
N ASP A 74 1.06 -0.14 22.59
CA ASP A 74 1.46 0.58 23.79
C ASP A 74 0.23 1.17 24.52
N ASP A 75 -0.76 1.66 23.78
CA ASP A 75 -2.01 2.20 24.34
C ASP A 75 -2.93 1.08 24.89
N LEU A 76 -3.05 -0.04 24.18
CA LEU A 76 -3.80 -1.23 24.63
C LEU A 76 -3.22 -1.83 25.91
N SER A 77 -1.92 -1.68 26.14
CA SER A 77 -1.26 -2.13 27.38
C SER A 77 -1.57 -1.26 28.60
N LYS A 78 -2.14 -0.06 28.40
CA LYS A 78 -2.28 0.97 29.44
C LYS A 78 -3.71 1.20 29.92
N LEU A 79 -4.74 0.95 29.11
CA LEU A 79 -6.13 1.17 29.53
C LEU A 79 -7.11 0.18 28.87
N ASP A 80 -8.02 -0.30 29.72
CA ASP A 80 -9.17 -1.12 29.38
C ASP A 80 -10.25 -0.26 28.71
N SER A 81 -10.74 -0.72 27.54
CA SER A 81 -12.02 -0.33 26.93
C SER A 81 -12.21 1.12 26.44
N SER A 82 -11.99 1.37 25.14
CA SER A 82 -12.77 2.36 24.36
C SER A 82 -12.57 2.23 22.83
N SER A 83 -13.70 2.39 22.12
CA SER A 83 -13.86 3.06 20.80
C SER A 83 -13.44 2.33 19.51
N GLY A 84 -14.44 2.08 18.65
CA GLY A 84 -14.34 1.45 17.33
C GLY A 84 -13.45 2.15 16.30
N ASP A 85 -12.95 3.35 16.58
CA ASP A 85 -11.93 4.00 15.75
C ASP A 85 -10.64 3.17 15.69
N SER A 86 -10.28 2.52 16.80
CA SER A 86 -9.08 1.66 16.87
C SER A 86 -9.17 0.42 15.97
N ASP A 87 -10.37 -0.09 15.74
CA ASP A 87 -10.64 -1.21 14.83
C ASP A 87 -10.60 -0.73 13.38
N GLU A 88 -11.16 0.44 13.10
CA GLU A 88 -11.11 1.03 11.75
C GLU A 88 -9.67 1.30 11.29
N LEU A 89 -8.80 1.79 12.18
CA LEU A 89 -7.37 1.96 11.88
C LEU A 89 -6.70 0.63 11.53
N TYR A 90 -7.03 -0.42 12.26
CA TYR A 90 -6.47 -1.75 12.03
C TYR A 90 -6.89 -2.32 10.67
N GLU A 91 -8.17 -2.19 10.31
CA GLU A 91 -8.68 -2.59 9.00
C GLU A 91 -8.03 -1.80 7.86
N ASN A 92 -7.85 -0.49 8.03
CA ASN A 92 -7.15 0.34 7.04
C ASN A 92 -5.69 -0.09 6.85
N LEU A 93 -4.98 -0.47 7.91
CA LEU A 93 -3.62 -0.98 7.81
C LEU A 93 -3.56 -2.32 7.07
N LEU A 94 -4.50 -3.24 7.37
CA LEU A 94 -4.61 -4.50 6.65
C LEU A 94 -4.87 -4.26 5.16
N LEU A 95 -5.77 -3.34 4.85
CA LEU A 95 -6.12 -2.98 3.48
C LEU A 95 -4.93 -2.39 2.71
N ILE A 96 -4.09 -1.55 3.35
CA ILE A 96 -2.83 -1.06 2.75
C ILE A 96 -1.86 -2.22 2.46
N ILE A 97 -1.74 -3.17 3.39
CA ILE A 97 -0.82 -4.30 3.23
C ILE A 97 -1.26 -5.19 2.06
N ASP A 98 -2.56 -5.46 2.00
CA ASP A 98 -3.17 -6.42 1.09
C ASP A 98 -3.29 -5.88 -0.35
N GLU A 99 -3.77 -4.65 -0.53
CA GLU A 99 -4.02 -4.07 -1.86
C GLU A 99 -2.81 -3.33 -2.44
N LEU A 100 -1.83 -2.94 -1.60
CA LEU A 100 -0.68 -2.14 -2.03
C LEU A 100 0.66 -2.78 -1.72
N LEU A 101 0.99 -3.04 -0.45
CA LEU A 101 2.38 -3.41 -0.09
C LEU A 101 2.78 -4.79 -0.62
N LEU A 102 1.99 -5.82 -0.37
CA LEU A 102 2.27 -7.19 -0.84
C LEU A 102 2.27 -7.26 -2.38
N PRO A 103 1.27 -6.73 -3.10
CA PRO A 103 1.28 -6.71 -4.56
C PRO A 103 2.45 -5.91 -5.14
N SER A 104 2.80 -4.76 -4.55
CA SER A 104 3.93 -3.95 -5.03
C SER A 104 5.26 -4.67 -4.84
N LEU A 105 5.44 -5.41 -3.75
CA LEU A 105 6.64 -6.19 -3.50
C LEU A 105 6.91 -7.23 -4.60
N SER A 106 5.85 -7.84 -5.15
CA SER A 106 5.95 -8.79 -6.27
C SER A 106 6.47 -8.14 -7.55
N LEU A 107 6.24 -6.83 -7.75
CA LEU A 107 6.69 -6.11 -8.94
C LEU A 107 8.03 -5.38 -8.76
N MET A 108 8.56 -5.29 -7.54
CA MET A 108 9.79 -4.57 -7.26
C MET A 108 11.04 -5.40 -7.55
N ASP A 109 11.98 -4.82 -8.30
CA ASP A 109 13.32 -5.40 -8.50
C ASP A 109 14.18 -5.31 -7.23
N MET A 110 14.94 -6.37 -6.94
CA MET A 110 15.88 -6.46 -5.82
C MET A 110 15.22 -6.10 -4.47
N ASN A 111 14.15 -6.82 -4.14
CA ASN A 111 13.27 -6.49 -3.03
C ASN A 111 13.70 -7.03 -1.65
N GLY A 112 14.84 -7.71 -1.52
CA GLY A 112 15.22 -8.39 -0.27
C GLY A 112 15.19 -7.49 0.98
N CYS A 113 15.80 -6.30 0.90
CA CYS A 113 15.76 -5.33 2.00
C CYS A 113 14.34 -4.81 2.27
N MET A 114 13.53 -4.64 1.22
CA MET A 114 12.15 -4.17 1.32
C MET A 114 11.25 -5.24 1.95
N ALA A 115 11.48 -6.51 1.63
CA ALA A 115 10.78 -7.65 2.19
C ALA A 115 11.07 -7.81 3.69
N ILE A 116 12.32 -7.57 4.13
CA ILE A 116 12.68 -7.57 5.55
C ILE A 116 11.94 -6.44 6.29
N GLU A 117 11.90 -5.25 5.72
CA GLU A 117 11.18 -4.12 6.33
C GLU A 117 9.67 -4.40 6.39
N LEU A 118 9.09 -4.97 5.33
CA LEU A 118 7.69 -5.39 5.34
C LEU A 118 7.43 -6.47 6.40
N TRP A 119 8.33 -7.44 6.54
CA TRP A 119 8.22 -8.46 7.58
C TRP A 119 8.25 -7.86 9.00
N ASN A 120 9.03 -6.79 9.22
CA ASN A 120 9.04 -6.08 10.49
C ASN A 120 7.69 -5.46 10.85
N LEU A 121 6.87 -5.09 9.86
CA LEU A 121 5.48 -4.69 10.03
C LEU A 121 4.58 -5.91 10.24
N LEU A 122 4.66 -6.89 9.34
CA LEU A 122 3.79 -8.07 9.35
C LEU A 122 3.88 -8.84 10.67
N LYS A 123 5.07 -9.02 11.23
CA LYS A 123 5.28 -9.78 12.48
C LYS A 123 4.56 -9.18 13.70
N LEU A 124 4.13 -7.93 13.62
CA LEU A 124 3.35 -7.31 14.67
C LEU A 124 1.89 -7.81 14.65
N PHE A 125 1.39 -8.32 13.52
CA PHE A 125 0.05 -8.88 13.42
C PHE A 125 -0.03 -10.32 13.96
N PRO A 126 -1.21 -10.76 14.47
CA PRO A 126 -1.43 -12.14 14.90
C PRO A 126 -1.15 -13.16 13.78
N PHE A 127 -0.80 -14.39 14.17
CA PHE A 127 -0.48 -15.47 13.24
C PHE A 127 -1.57 -15.70 12.19
N ASP A 128 -2.83 -15.83 12.62
CA ASP A 128 -3.95 -16.14 11.72
C ASP A 128 -4.14 -15.07 10.64
N VAL A 129 -3.94 -13.81 11.01
CA VAL A 129 -4.10 -12.67 10.10
C VAL A 129 -2.99 -12.67 9.06
N ARG A 130 -1.74 -12.94 9.46
CA ARG A 130 -0.62 -13.04 8.52
C ARG A 130 -0.83 -14.13 7.48
N TYR A 131 -1.31 -15.31 7.89
CA TYR A 131 -1.51 -16.42 6.97
C TYR A 131 -2.70 -16.18 6.03
N LYS A 132 -3.75 -15.47 6.48
CA LYS A 132 -4.82 -15.00 5.60
C LYS A 132 -4.29 -14.06 4.52
N LEU A 133 -3.42 -13.10 4.90
CA LEU A 133 -2.76 -12.20 3.95
C LEU A 133 -1.91 -12.98 2.93
N TYR A 134 -1.14 -13.98 3.37
CA TYR A 134 -0.33 -14.78 2.44
C TYR A 134 -1.16 -15.64 1.50
N ALA A 135 -2.25 -16.23 1.98
CA ALA A 135 -3.17 -16.99 1.14
C ALA A 135 -3.77 -16.07 0.05
N LYS A 136 -4.27 -14.90 0.44
CA LYS A 136 -4.81 -13.91 -0.50
C LYS A 136 -3.74 -13.41 -1.48
N TRP A 137 -2.52 -13.17 -1.01
CA TRP A 137 -1.41 -12.77 -1.86
C TRP A 137 -1.03 -13.82 -2.90
N GLN A 138 -1.04 -15.10 -2.51
CA GLN A 138 -0.70 -16.20 -3.41
C GLN A 138 -1.77 -16.44 -4.49
N GLU A 139 -3.05 -16.28 -4.12
CA GLU A 139 -4.19 -16.71 -4.94
C GLU A 139 -4.88 -15.55 -5.68
N ASP A 140 -5.18 -14.45 -4.98
CA ASP A 140 -6.05 -13.39 -5.49
C ASP A 140 -5.28 -12.20 -6.05
N THR A 141 -4.15 -11.82 -5.44
CA THR A 141 -3.36 -10.66 -5.89
C THR A 141 -2.94 -10.77 -7.36
N TYR A 142 -2.59 -11.95 -7.84
CA TYR A 142 -2.19 -12.15 -9.24
C TYR A 142 -3.35 -11.99 -10.23
N LYS A 143 -4.60 -12.04 -9.78
CA LYS A 143 -5.79 -11.78 -10.61
C LYS A 143 -6.02 -10.29 -10.84
N LEU A 144 -5.36 -9.41 -10.06
CA LEU A 144 -5.55 -7.96 -10.12
C LEU A 144 -4.96 -7.32 -11.39
N SER A 145 -3.83 -7.83 -11.89
CA SER A 145 -3.21 -7.29 -13.10
C SER A 145 -2.48 -8.36 -13.91
N ILE A 146 -2.50 -8.19 -15.24
CA ILE A 146 -1.77 -9.06 -16.17
C ILE A 146 -0.26 -8.99 -15.90
N HIS A 147 0.25 -7.84 -15.48
CA HIS A 147 1.67 -7.64 -15.18
C HIS A 147 2.12 -8.54 -14.01
N LEU A 148 1.33 -8.65 -12.95
CA LEU A 148 1.62 -9.56 -11.84
C LEU A 148 1.67 -11.03 -12.30
N VAL A 149 0.76 -11.44 -13.20
CA VAL A 149 0.78 -12.81 -13.78
C VAL A 149 2.05 -13.05 -14.57
N GLN A 150 2.49 -12.07 -15.36
CA GLN A 150 3.73 -12.17 -16.15
C GLN A 150 4.95 -12.35 -15.24
N VAL A 151 5.09 -11.51 -14.21
CA VAL A 151 6.20 -11.60 -13.26
C VAL A 151 6.19 -12.94 -12.53
N LYS A 152 5.02 -13.44 -12.11
CA LYS A 152 4.89 -14.76 -11.49
C LYS A 152 5.38 -15.88 -12.40
N ASN A 153 4.97 -15.85 -13.67
CA ASN A 153 5.39 -16.85 -14.65
C ASN A 153 6.89 -16.77 -14.92
N GLU A 154 7.45 -15.56 -15.06
CA GLU A 154 8.89 -15.37 -15.25
C GLU A 154 9.69 -15.93 -14.08
N VAL A 155 9.28 -15.65 -12.84
CA VAL A 155 9.92 -16.20 -11.64
C VAL A 155 9.82 -17.72 -11.63
N LEU A 156 8.66 -18.29 -11.96
CA LEU A 156 8.46 -19.74 -12.02
C LEU A 156 9.41 -20.41 -13.03
N GLU A 157 9.52 -19.85 -14.24
CA GLU A 157 10.41 -20.38 -15.28
C GLU A 157 11.88 -20.26 -14.86
N LYS A 158 12.29 -19.12 -14.30
CA LYS A 158 13.64 -18.94 -13.76
C LYS A 158 13.94 -19.91 -12.61
N SER A 159 12.99 -20.14 -11.71
CA SER A 159 13.13 -21.09 -10.61
C SER A 159 13.27 -22.53 -11.10
N LYS A 160 12.48 -22.95 -12.09
CA LYS A 160 12.63 -24.28 -12.71
C LYS A 160 13.97 -24.45 -13.41
N ALA A 161 14.55 -23.38 -13.96
CA ALA A 161 15.82 -23.45 -14.66
C ALA A 161 17.03 -23.69 -13.73
N ILE A 162 16.92 -23.35 -12.44
CA ILE A 162 17.99 -23.51 -11.44
C ILE A 162 17.79 -24.71 -10.51
N LEU A 163 16.61 -25.35 -10.53
CA LEU A 163 16.25 -26.53 -9.75
C LEU A 163 16.43 -27.80 -10.58
#